data_AF-V4JNE4-F1
#
_entry.id   AF-V4JNE4-F1
#
_cell.length_a   1.000
_cell.length_b   1.000
_cell.length_c   1.000
_cell.angle_alpha   90.00
_cell.angle_beta   90.00
_cell.angle_gamma   90.00
#
_symmetry.space_group_name_H-M   'P 1'
#
loop_
_entity.id
_entity.type
_entity.pdbx_description
1 polymer ?
#
loop_
_entity_poly.entity_id
_entity_poly.type
_entity_poly.pdbx_seq_one_letter_code
_entity_poly.pdbx_strand_id
1 'polypeptide(L)'
;MNQNWRAFLASRSADLSEPSDPTQSGAGSARFANNSLDLDCALVDLSYLGLIAIGGPEAEDFLQAQVSNDIRELSETHSQLNSHCSAKGRMIANFRMLRIEQTMFLLLPRTQLEPLFKRLQMFRLRADVTIDNASDALVCFGILGTCADAALTEVFGSLPAADNDMSRAGEAVLIRVPGNIPRYLFIGPRNRPVISGKVPLPKPWKRMWIYGNCTTSAPASPPFCPRPAMRLYHKWPTCI
;
A
#
# COMPACT_ATOMS: atom_id res chain seq x y z
N MET A 1 -11.21 23.03 -13.53
CA MET A 1 -10.25 22.74 -12.42
C MET A 1 -10.12 23.98 -11.52
N ASN A 2 -10.09 23.82 -10.19
CA ASN A 2 -9.99 24.93 -9.22
C ASN A 2 -8.68 25.74 -9.43
N GLN A 3 -8.75 27.08 -9.33
CA GLN A 3 -7.61 27.98 -9.59
C GLN A 3 -6.41 27.74 -8.65
N ASN A 4 -6.67 27.43 -7.37
CA ASN A 4 -5.61 27.10 -6.40
C ASN A 4 -4.85 25.84 -6.80
N TRP A 5 -5.56 24.88 -7.42
CA TRP A 5 -4.99 23.63 -7.90
C TRP A 5 -4.18 23.82 -9.18
N ARG A 6 -4.63 24.68 -10.12
CA ARG A 6 -3.84 25.03 -11.31
C ARG A 6 -2.53 25.73 -10.92
N ALA A 7 -2.57 26.66 -9.97
CA ALA A 7 -1.37 27.35 -9.47
C ALA A 7 -0.38 26.38 -8.80
N PHE A 8 -0.87 25.46 -7.97
CA PHE A 8 -0.04 24.43 -7.35
C PHE A 8 0.63 23.51 -8.40
N LEU A 9 -0.12 23.05 -9.39
CA LEU A 9 0.39 22.17 -10.45
C LEU A 9 1.41 22.89 -11.35
N ALA A 10 1.10 24.12 -11.76
CA ALA A 10 2.03 24.95 -12.53
C ALA A 10 3.34 25.20 -11.77
N SER A 11 3.27 25.45 -10.45
CA SER A 11 4.47 25.62 -9.60
C SER A 11 5.38 24.38 -9.54
N ARG A 12 4.83 23.20 -9.89
CA ARG A 12 5.54 21.93 -9.93
C ARG A 12 5.97 21.52 -11.34
N SER A 13 5.90 22.45 -12.30
CA SER A 13 6.25 22.23 -13.72
C SER A 13 5.27 21.30 -14.46
N ALA A 14 3.99 21.29 -14.05
CA ALA A 14 2.95 20.62 -14.82
C ALA A 14 2.54 21.50 -16.02
N ASP A 15 2.65 20.95 -17.21
CA ASP A 15 1.95 21.39 -18.41
C ASP A 15 0.46 21.10 -18.26
N LEU A 16 -0.35 22.14 -18.40
CA LEU A 16 -1.81 22.13 -18.27
C LEU A 16 -2.48 22.42 -19.61
N SER A 17 -1.80 22.14 -20.73
CA SER A 17 -2.32 22.35 -22.08
C SER A 17 -3.68 21.68 -22.26
N GLU A 18 -4.69 22.48 -22.61
CA GLU A 18 -5.98 21.96 -23.07
C GLU A 18 -5.73 21.22 -24.40
N PRO A 19 -6.29 20.02 -24.61
CA PRO A 19 -6.03 19.27 -25.83
C PRO A 19 -6.47 20.10 -27.03
N SER A 20 -5.56 20.30 -27.99
CA SER A 20 -5.84 20.98 -29.26
C SER A 20 -6.70 20.14 -30.21
N ASP A 21 -6.91 18.86 -29.88
CA ASP A 21 -7.64 17.88 -30.68
C ASP A 21 -8.83 17.30 -29.87
N PRO A 22 -10.09 17.49 -30.31
CA PRO A 22 -11.27 16.99 -29.61
C PRO A 22 -11.39 15.46 -29.55
N THR A 23 -10.55 14.71 -30.27
CA THR A 23 -10.52 13.24 -30.21
C THR A 23 -9.62 12.67 -29.10
N GLN A 24 -8.77 13.49 -28.46
CA GLN A 24 -7.95 13.07 -27.33
C GLN A 24 -8.69 13.28 -26.01
N SER A 25 -8.94 12.20 -25.27
CA SER A 25 -9.61 12.16 -23.96
C SER A 25 -8.72 12.72 -22.83
N GLY A 26 -8.14 13.91 -23.02
CA GLY A 26 -7.14 14.53 -22.15
C GLY A 26 -7.55 15.88 -21.55
N ALA A 27 -8.81 16.30 -21.70
CA ALA A 27 -9.31 17.55 -21.14
C ALA A 27 -9.15 17.56 -19.61
N GLY A 28 -8.30 18.44 -19.08
CA GLY A 28 -8.03 18.59 -17.65
C GLY A 28 -6.89 17.74 -17.07
N SER A 29 -6.03 17.14 -17.91
CA SER A 29 -4.84 16.43 -17.43
C SER A 29 -3.65 17.38 -17.19
N ALA A 30 -2.87 17.13 -16.13
CA ALA A 30 -1.64 17.86 -15.82
C ALA A 30 -0.45 16.95 -16.11
N ARG A 31 0.44 17.35 -17.01
CA ARG A 31 1.57 16.55 -17.49
C ARG A 31 2.89 17.20 -17.04
N PHE A 32 3.74 16.50 -16.33
CA PHE A 32 5.05 17.05 -15.95
C PHE A 32 6.07 16.73 -17.05
N ALA A 33 6.84 17.73 -17.53
CA ALA A 33 7.74 17.61 -18.69
C ALA A 33 8.84 16.52 -18.54
N ASN A 34 9.15 16.10 -17.32
CA ASN A 34 10.11 15.02 -17.01
C ASN A 34 9.42 13.75 -16.47
N ASN A 35 8.11 13.64 -16.63
CA ASN A 35 7.31 12.51 -16.16
C ASN A 35 6.61 11.83 -17.34
N SER A 36 7.36 11.59 -18.41
CA SER A 36 7.14 10.39 -19.21
C SER A 36 7.22 9.24 -18.22
N LEU A 37 6.09 8.69 -17.80
CA LEU A 37 6.03 7.52 -16.94
C LEU A 37 6.48 6.31 -17.76
N ASP A 38 7.74 6.30 -18.22
CA ASP A 38 8.47 5.06 -18.50
C ASP A 38 8.81 4.43 -17.14
N LEU A 39 7.76 4.17 -16.34
CA LEU A 39 7.85 3.39 -15.12
C LEU A 39 7.87 1.91 -15.51
N ASP A 40 8.83 1.52 -16.34
CA ASP A 40 9.14 0.11 -16.59
C ASP A 40 9.59 -0.58 -15.29
N CYS A 41 10.12 0.21 -14.35
CA CYS A 41 10.60 -0.26 -13.07
C CYS A 41 10.68 0.84 -12.00
N ALA A 42 9.93 0.71 -10.91
CA ALA A 42 10.16 1.52 -9.70
C ALA A 42 9.96 0.72 -8.41
N LEU A 43 10.85 0.93 -7.45
CA LEU A 43 10.68 0.49 -6.07
C LEU A 43 10.33 1.70 -5.21
N VAL A 44 9.28 1.57 -4.40
CA VAL A 44 8.76 2.62 -3.54
C VAL A 44 8.83 2.16 -2.09
N ASP A 45 9.46 2.97 -1.25
CA ASP A 45 9.42 2.76 0.20
C ASP A 45 8.01 3.02 0.74
N LEU A 46 7.44 2.02 1.40
CA LEU A 46 6.12 2.11 2.05
C LEU A 46 6.24 1.97 3.58
N SER A 47 7.41 2.26 4.15
CA SER A 47 7.67 2.23 5.61
C SER A 47 6.73 3.11 6.44
N TYR A 48 6.05 4.08 5.81
CA TYR A 48 5.02 4.90 6.47
C TYR A 48 3.73 4.12 6.76
N LEU A 49 3.56 2.93 6.19
CA LEU A 49 2.48 2.01 6.53
C LEU A 49 2.84 1.24 7.81
N GLY A 50 1.80 0.86 8.52
CA GLY A 50 1.85 0.01 9.71
C GLY A 50 0.80 -1.08 9.60
N LEU A 51 0.93 -2.08 10.48
CA LEU A 51 0.13 -3.29 10.49
C LEU A 51 -0.46 -3.50 11.87
N ILE A 52 -1.74 -3.80 11.92
CA ILE A 52 -2.41 -4.34 13.12
C ILE A 52 -2.67 -5.82 12.85
N ALA A 53 -2.15 -6.69 13.71
CA ALA A 53 -2.41 -8.12 13.67
C ALA A 53 -3.61 -8.44 14.58
N ILE A 54 -4.55 -9.22 14.05
CA ILE A 54 -5.74 -9.67 14.77
C ILE A 54 -5.82 -11.18 14.63
N GLY A 55 -5.73 -11.88 15.75
CA GLY A 55 -5.81 -13.33 15.83
C GLY A 55 -6.83 -13.79 16.87
N GLY A 56 -6.93 -15.10 17.05
CA GLY A 56 -7.87 -15.72 17.98
C GLY A 56 -9.06 -16.37 17.26
N PRO A 57 -9.78 -17.30 17.94
CA PRO A 57 -10.85 -18.09 17.33
C PRO A 57 -12.03 -17.23 16.85
N GLU A 58 -12.29 -16.08 17.49
CA GLU A 58 -13.42 -15.21 17.15
C GLU A 58 -13.01 -14.01 16.27
N ALA A 59 -11.80 -14.02 15.70
CA ALA A 59 -11.27 -12.87 14.97
C ALA A 59 -12.09 -12.50 13.72
N GLU A 60 -12.63 -13.51 13.01
CA GLU A 60 -13.43 -13.28 11.79
C GLU A 60 -14.76 -12.64 12.13
N ASP A 61 -15.50 -13.21 13.08
CA ASP A 61 -16.78 -12.67 13.54
C ASP A 61 -16.64 -11.28 14.17
N PHE A 62 -15.57 -11.08 14.95
CA PHE A 62 -15.23 -9.78 15.50
C PHE A 62 -15.04 -8.75 14.38
N LEU A 63 -14.19 -9.04 13.39
CA LEU A 63 -13.92 -8.11 12.29
C LEU A 63 -15.13 -7.87 11.41
N GLN A 64 -15.94 -8.89 11.14
CA GLN A 64 -17.18 -8.78 10.38
C GLN A 64 -18.16 -7.75 10.99
N ALA A 65 -18.14 -7.59 12.31
CA ALA A 65 -18.92 -6.58 13.02
C ALA A 65 -18.30 -5.17 13.02
N GLN A 66 -17.02 -5.02 12.69
CA GLN A 66 -16.30 -3.74 12.75
C GLN A 66 -16.08 -3.06 11.39
N VAL A 67 -16.11 -3.83 10.29
CA VAL A 67 -15.72 -3.31 8.97
C VAL A 67 -16.89 -3.32 7.97
N SER A 68 -16.71 -2.62 6.85
CA SER A 68 -17.76 -2.43 5.85
C SER A 68 -17.96 -3.59 4.88
N ASN A 69 -16.92 -4.38 4.59
CA ASN A 69 -17.01 -5.44 3.60
C ASN A 69 -17.11 -6.82 4.27
N ASP A 70 -17.46 -7.82 3.47
CA ASP A 70 -17.55 -9.21 3.91
C ASP A 70 -16.15 -9.79 4.14
N ILE A 71 -15.88 -10.26 5.36
CA ILE A 71 -14.61 -10.87 5.73
C ILE A 71 -14.47 -12.27 5.18
N ARG A 72 -15.57 -12.94 4.83
CA ARG A 72 -15.55 -14.29 4.27
C ARG A 72 -14.95 -14.33 2.86
N GLU A 73 -14.90 -13.18 2.17
CA GLU A 73 -14.19 -13.04 0.89
C GLU A 73 -12.67 -12.95 1.06
N LEU A 74 -12.17 -12.73 2.29
CA LEU A 74 -10.76 -12.75 2.60
C LEU A 74 -10.24 -14.20 2.63
N SER A 75 -9.16 -14.47 1.90
CA SER A 75 -8.56 -15.80 1.85
C SER A 75 -7.03 -15.73 1.86
N GLU A 76 -6.37 -16.88 1.90
CA GLU A 76 -4.91 -16.95 1.81
C GLU A 76 -4.36 -16.55 0.42
N THR A 77 -5.23 -16.36 -0.56
CA THR A 77 -4.87 -15.95 -1.93
C THR A 77 -5.52 -14.64 -2.33
N HIS A 78 -6.31 -14.01 -1.47
CA HIS A 78 -7.03 -12.77 -1.79
C HIS A 78 -7.01 -11.79 -0.62
N SER A 79 -6.61 -10.55 -0.92
CA SER A 79 -6.67 -9.42 -0.02
C SER A 79 -7.83 -8.51 -0.41
N GLN A 80 -8.28 -7.64 0.50
CA GLN A 80 -9.35 -6.68 0.18
C GLN A 80 -9.15 -5.34 0.87
N LEU A 81 -9.70 -4.28 0.26
CA LEU A 81 -9.79 -2.96 0.91
C LEU A 81 -11.03 -2.93 1.79
N ASN A 82 -10.87 -2.42 3.01
CA ASN A 82 -11.92 -2.33 4.01
C ASN A 82 -11.93 -0.95 4.67
N SER A 83 -13.08 -0.59 5.22
CA SER A 83 -13.21 0.62 6.00
C SER A 83 -13.82 0.33 7.36
N HIS A 84 -13.35 1.06 8.38
CA HIS A 84 -13.98 1.09 9.68
C HIS A 84 -14.80 2.38 9.78
N CYS A 85 -16.10 2.23 10.04
CA CYS A 85 -17.04 3.34 10.13
C CYS A 85 -17.48 3.60 11.58
N SER A 86 -17.89 4.83 11.86
CA SER A 86 -18.62 5.15 13.09
C SER A 86 -20.04 4.61 13.01
N ALA A 87 -20.72 4.52 14.16
CA ALA A 87 -22.14 4.19 14.22
C ALA A 87 -23.05 5.15 13.41
N LYS A 88 -22.56 6.35 13.08
CA LYS A 88 -23.25 7.31 12.20
C LYS A 88 -22.88 7.16 10.72
N GLY A 89 -22.22 6.08 10.32
CA GLY A 89 -21.78 5.81 8.94
C GLY A 89 -20.59 6.64 8.45
N ARG A 90 -19.96 7.47 9.31
CA ARG A 90 -18.74 8.21 8.91
C ARG A 90 -17.52 7.32 8.90
N MET A 91 -16.80 7.26 7.78
CA MET A 91 -15.54 6.53 7.67
C MET A 91 -14.47 7.12 8.60
N ILE A 92 -13.90 6.28 9.45
CA ILE A 92 -12.84 6.63 10.39
C ILE A 92 -11.47 6.27 9.80
N ALA A 93 -11.37 5.09 9.21
CA ALA A 93 -10.14 4.59 8.59
C ALA A 93 -10.49 3.72 7.36
N ASN A 94 -9.55 3.67 6.41
CA ASN A 94 -9.55 2.74 5.29
C ASN A 94 -8.19 2.04 5.27
N PHE A 95 -8.19 0.73 5.05
CA PHE A 95 -7.03 -0.12 5.16
C PHE A 95 -7.16 -1.32 4.23
N ARG A 96 -6.01 -1.88 3.84
CA ARG A 96 -5.99 -3.17 3.15
C ARG A 96 -5.92 -4.27 4.18
N MET A 97 -6.74 -5.28 4.03
CA MET A 97 -6.77 -6.45 4.88
C MET A 97 -6.27 -7.67 4.13
N LEU A 98 -5.45 -8.48 4.80
CA LEU A 98 -4.92 -9.74 4.29
C LEU A 98 -4.96 -10.80 5.40
N ARG A 99 -5.02 -12.08 5.02
CA ARG A 99 -4.97 -13.21 5.95
C ARG A 99 -3.66 -13.97 5.74
N ILE A 100 -2.90 -14.15 6.81
CA ILE A 100 -1.72 -15.01 6.82
C ILE A 100 -1.99 -16.07 7.88
N GLU A 101 -2.21 -17.31 7.42
CA GLU A 101 -2.61 -18.42 8.28
C GLU A 101 -3.87 -18.03 9.07
N GLN A 102 -3.82 -18.10 10.41
CA GLN A 102 -4.94 -17.77 11.29
C GLN A 102 -4.98 -16.30 11.72
N THR A 103 -4.04 -15.49 11.26
CA THR A 103 -3.95 -14.07 11.64
C THR A 103 -4.40 -13.18 10.51
N MET A 104 -5.29 -12.25 10.80
CA MET A 104 -5.70 -11.19 9.88
C MET A 104 -4.91 -9.92 10.16
N PHE A 105 -4.42 -9.29 9.09
CA PHE A 105 -3.61 -8.08 9.18
C PHE A 105 -4.32 -6.91 8.52
N LEU A 106 -4.34 -5.77 9.20
CA LEU A 106 -4.84 -4.50 8.68
C LEU A 106 -3.66 -3.59 8.38
N LEU A 107 -3.40 -3.35 7.09
CA LEU A 107 -2.35 -2.47 6.58
C LEU A 107 -2.91 -1.07 6.34
N LEU A 108 -2.35 -0.08 7.04
CA LEU A 108 -2.81 1.30 6.99
C LEU A 108 -1.68 2.30 7.26
N PRO A 109 -1.84 3.59 6.93
CA PRO A 109 -0.86 4.61 7.32
C PRO A 109 -0.66 4.63 8.84
N ARG A 110 0.59 4.69 9.30
CA ARG A 110 0.93 4.73 10.74
C ARG A 110 0.23 5.87 11.50
N THR A 111 -0.07 6.98 10.82
CA THR A 111 -0.81 8.11 11.38
C THR A 111 -2.26 7.79 11.77
N GLN A 112 -2.86 6.74 11.19
CA GLN A 112 -4.21 6.26 11.49
C GLN A 112 -4.22 5.01 12.36
N LEU A 113 -3.06 4.40 12.61
CA LEU A 113 -2.92 3.14 13.32
C LEU A 113 -3.38 3.26 14.77
N GLU A 114 -2.80 4.19 15.53
CA GLU A 114 -3.13 4.38 16.95
C GLU A 114 -4.63 4.67 17.20
N PRO A 115 -5.30 5.58 16.46
CA PRO A 115 -6.73 5.79 16.59
C PRO A 115 -7.58 4.54 16.29
N LEU A 116 -7.22 3.77 15.26
CA LEU A 116 -7.95 2.56 14.90
C LEU A 116 -7.72 1.45 15.93
N PHE A 117 -6.47 1.25 16.35
CA PHE A 117 -6.07 0.26 17.35
C PHE A 117 -6.85 0.45 18.66
N LYS A 118 -6.90 1.68 19.18
CA LYS A 118 -7.67 2.00 20.40
C LYS A 118 -9.16 1.72 20.25
N ARG A 119 -9.73 1.95 19.05
CA ARG A 119 -11.14 1.65 18.79
C ARG A 119 -11.40 0.16 18.78
N LEU A 120 -10.60 -0.62 18.06
CA LEU A 120 -10.74 -2.08 18.03
C LEU A 120 -10.58 -2.68 19.43
N GLN A 121 -9.65 -2.17 20.26
CA GLN A 121 -9.51 -2.58 21.66
C GLN A 121 -10.76 -2.30 22.51
N MET A 122 -11.47 -1.19 22.28
CA MET A 122 -12.72 -0.92 23.00
C MET A 122 -13.82 -1.93 22.65
N PHE A 123 -13.88 -2.40 21.40
CA PHE A 123 -14.89 -3.35 20.94
C PHE A 123 -14.56 -4.81 21.24
N ARG A 124 -13.33 -5.12 21.66
CA ARG A 124 -12.87 -6.47 22.00
C ARG A 124 -13.62 -7.10 23.20
N LEU A 125 -14.31 -6.31 24.03
CA LEU A 125 -14.92 -6.79 25.27
C LEU A 125 -15.77 -8.06 25.03
N ARG A 126 -15.31 -9.18 25.62
CA ARG A 126 -15.86 -10.55 25.54
C ARG A 126 -15.53 -11.38 24.30
N ALA A 127 -14.89 -10.81 23.29
CA ALA A 127 -14.38 -11.58 22.16
C ALA A 127 -13.02 -12.19 22.49
N ASP A 128 -12.85 -13.48 22.24
CA ASP A 128 -11.59 -14.21 22.30
C ASP A 128 -10.74 -13.91 21.06
N VAL A 129 -10.21 -12.68 21.06
CA VAL A 129 -9.35 -12.15 20.01
C VAL A 129 -8.10 -11.53 20.61
N THR A 130 -6.98 -11.56 19.88
CA THR A 130 -5.77 -10.78 20.16
C THR A 130 -5.68 -9.64 19.15
N ILE A 131 -5.20 -8.48 19.58
CA ILE A 131 -5.06 -7.29 18.72
C ILE A 131 -3.72 -6.64 19.06
N ASP A 132 -2.76 -6.77 18.15
CA ASP A 132 -1.37 -6.38 18.36
C ASP A 132 -0.87 -5.43 17.27
N ASN A 133 0.04 -4.52 17.63
CA ASN A 133 0.70 -3.67 16.66
C ASN A 133 1.92 -4.42 16.07
N ALA A 134 1.81 -4.85 14.82
CA ALA A 134 2.83 -5.61 14.09
C ALA A 134 3.68 -4.72 13.15
N SER A 135 3.62 -3.40 13.29
CA SER A 135 4.25 -2.47 12.35
C SER A 135 5.77 -2.57 12.27
N ASP A 136 6.44 -3.02 13.34
CA ASP A 136 7.90 -3.08 13.38
C ASP A 136 8.44 -4.48 13.06
N ALA A 137 7.56 -5.49 12.99
CA ALA A 137 7.90 -6.86 12.61
C ALA A 137 8.05 -7.02 11.08
N LEU A 138 7.29 -6.22 10.32
CA LEU A 138 7.15 -6.37 8.87
C LEU A 138 7.59 -5.11 8.12
N VAL A 139 8.24 -5.31 6.97
CA VAL A 139 8.63 -4.26 6.02
C VAL A 139 7.67 -4.25 4.84
N CYS A 140 7.38 -3.05 4.32
CA CYS A 140 6.47 -2.86 3.20
C CYS A 140 7.16 -2.09 2.07
N PHE A 141 7.07 -2.60 0.84
CA PHE A 141 7.57 -1.92 -0.36
C PHE A 141 6.57 -2.03 -1.51
N GLY A 142 6.53 -1.01 -2.36
CA GLY A 142 5.79 -1.01 -3.60
C GLY A 142 6.72 -1.30 -4.77
N ILE A 143 6.30 -2.14 -5.70
CA ILE A 143 7.01 -2.45 -6.94
C ILE A 143 6.09 -2.06 -8.09
N LEU A 144 6.57 -1.25 -9.02
CA LEU A 144 5.82 -0.82 -10.20
C LEU A 144 6.53 -1.27 -11.47
N GLY A 145 5.75 -1.70 -12.46
CA GLY A 145 6.25 -2.20 -13.75
C GLY A 145 6.56 -3.69 -13.73
N THR A 146 6.96 -4.22 -14.89
CA THR A 146 7.23 -5.65 -15.13
C THR A 146 8.69 -6.04 -14.90
N CYS A 147 9.57 -5.08 -14.61
CA CYS A 147 11.01 -5.34 -14.43
C CYS A 147 11.36 -6.35 -13.34
N ALA A 148 10.46 -6.53 -12.36
CA ALA A 148 10.65 -7.40 -11.22
C ALA A 148 9.91 -8.73 -11.37
N ASP A 149 9.12 -8.92 -12.42
CA ASP A 149 8.25 -10.10 -12.58
C ASP A 149 9.05 -11.40 -12.53
N ALA A 150 10.20 -11.48 -13.20
CA ALA A 150 11.05 -12.67 -13.18
C ALA A 150 11.60 -12.97 -11.77
N ALA A 151 12.09 -11.95 -11.07
CA ALA A 151 12.63 -12.10 -9.72
C ALA A 151 11.53 -12.43 -8.68
N LEU A 152 10.35 -11.83 -8.82
CA LEU A 152 9.19 -12.11 -8.00
C LEU A 152 8.65 -13.52 -8.27
N THR A 153 8.61 -13.96 -9.52
CA THR A 153 8.21 -15.33 -9.89
C THR A 153 9.17 -16.36 -9.32
N GLU A 154 10.48 -16.10 -9.33
CA GLU A 154 11.45 -17.02 -8.71
C GLU A 154 11.23 -17.17 -7.19
N VAL A 155 10.87 -16.09 -6.51
CA VAL A 155 10.65 -16.08 -5.05
C VAL A 155 9.30 -16.68 -4.66
N PHE A 156 8.24 -16.31 -5.36
CA PHE A 156 6.84 -16.64 -5.02
C PHE A 156 6.29 -17.84 -5.81
N GLY A 157 7.06 -18.37 -6.77
CA GLY A 157 6.64 -19.42 -7.70
C GLY A 157 5.72 -18.92 -8.82
N SER A 158 4.75 -18.08 -8.48
CA SER A 158 3.83 -17.44 -9.42
C SER A 158 3.47 -16.03 -8.96
N LEU A 159 3.14 -15.15 -9.90
CA LEU A 159 2.62 -13.81 -9.59
C LEU A 159 1.10 -13.86 -9.40
N PRO A 160 0.53 -13.00 -8.52
CA PRO A 160 -0.91 -12.92 -8.36
C PRO A 160 -1.59 -12.49 -9.66
N ALA A 161 -2.60 -13.25 -10.09
CA ALA A 161 -3.17 -13.14 -11.43
C ALA A 161 -4.20 -12.01 -11.54
N ALA A 162 -5.06 -11.79 -10.55
CA ALA A 162 -6.06 -10.74 -10.57
C ALA A 162 -5.76 -9.61 -9.57
N ASP A 163 -6.51 -8.53 -9.68
CA ASP A 163 -6.43 -7.40 -8.76
C ASP A 163 -6.80 -7.83 -7.33
N ASN A 164 -5.97 -7.45 -6.37
CA ASN A 164 -6.04 -7.81 -4.96
C ASN A 164 -5.71 -9.27 -4.61
N ASP A 165 -5.42 -10.12 -5.60
CA ASP A 165 -4.87 -11.44 -5.33
C ASP A 165 -3.50 -11.33 -4.66
N MET A 166 -3.16 -12.38 -3.92
CA MET A 166 -1.89 -12.48 -3.24
C MET A 166 -1.22 -13.85 -3.41
N SER A 167 0.10 -13.82 -3.36
CA SER A 167 0.98 -14.99 -3.38
C SER A 167 1.90 -14.95 -2.17
N ARG A 168 2.24 -16.12 -1.62
CA ARG A 168 3.04 -16.24 -0.39
C ARG A 168 4.32 -17.01 -0.64
N ALA A 169 5.39 -16.60 0.03
CA ALA A 169 6.68 -17.28 0.08
C ALA A 169 7.19 -17.27 1.53
N GLY A 170 6.84 -18.32 2.28
CA GLY A 170 7.04 -18.35 3.74
C GLY A 170 6.23 -17.24 4.43
N GLU A 171 6.93 -16.34 5.13
CA GLU A 171 6.35 -15.19 5.81
C GLU A 171 6.19 -13.95 4.91
N ALA A 172 6.68 -14.00 3.66
CA ALA A 172 6.50 -12.91 2.72
C ALA A 172 5.20 -13.06 1.93
N VAL A 173 4.58 -11.92 1.64
CA VAL A 173 3.34 -11.78 0.89
C VAL A 173 3.56 -10.77 -0.24
N LEU A 174 3.13 -11.15 -1.44
CA LEU A 174 3.06 -10.28 -2.60
C LEU A 174 1.60 -10.09 -2.97
N ILE A 175 1.14 -8.85 -3.02
CA ILE A 175 -0.25 -8.51 -3.35
C ILE A 175 -0.25 -7.72 -4.66
N ARG A 176 -1.09 -8.12 -5.63
CA ARG A 176 -1.32 -7.31 -6.82
C ARG A 176 -2.28 -6.16 -6.49
N VAL A 177 -1.84 -4.93 -6.72
CA VAL A 177 -2.64 -3.72 -6.46
C VAL A 177 -3.21 -3.21 -7.79
N PRO A 178 -4.51 -2.84 -7.85
CA PRO A 178 -5.12 -2.30 -9.06
C PRO A 178 -4.35 -1.13 -9.67
N GLY A 179 -4.21 -1.12 -10.99
CA GLY A 179 -3.59 -0.02 -11.73
C GLY A 179 -3.38 -0.30 -13.21
N ASN A 180 -3.17 0.76 -13.99
CA ASN A 180 -2.93 0.68 -15.44
C ASN A 180 -1.57 0.05 -15.80
N ILE A 181 -0.65 0.04 -14.84
CA ILE A 181 0.63 -0.68 -14.92
C ILE A 181 0.64 -1.72 -13.79
N PRO A 182 1.32 -2.87 -13.98
CA PRO A 182 1.50 -3.84 -12.90
C PRO A 182 2.09 -3.17 -11.67
N ARG A 183 1.42 -3.36 -10.53
CA ARG A 183 1.83 -2.83 -9.23
C ARG A 183 1.70 -3.92 -8.21
N TYR A 184 2.77 -4.15 -7.47
CA TYR A 184 2.80 -5.11 -6.39
C TYR A 184 3.12 -4.42 -5.08
N LEU A 185 2.44 -4.85 -4.03
CA LEU A 185 2.74 -4.53 -2.66
C LEU A 185 3.42 -5.76 -2.06
N PHE A 186 4.67 -5.60 -1.65
CA PHE A 186 5.42 -6.61 -0.92
C PHE A 186 5.33 -6.33 0.58
N ILE A 187 5.05 -7.37 1.36
CA ILE A 187 5.08 -7.38 2.82
C ILE A 187 5.95 -8.56 3.25
N GLY A 188 6.89 -8.38 4.17
CA GLY A 188 7.71 -9.49 4.66
C GLY A 188 8.47 -9.18 5.94
N PRO A 189 9.11 -10.17 6.57
CA PRO A 189 9.83 -9.99 7.82
C PRO A 189 11.05 -9.07 7.65
N ARG A 190 11.28 -8.19 8.64
CA ARG A 190 12.41 -7.24 8.62
C ARG A 190 13.78 -7.92 8.59
N ASN A 191 13.91 -9.07 9.25
CA ASN A 191 15.19 -9.73 9.51
C ASN A 191 15.60 -10.75 8.43
N ARG A 192 14.81 -10.94 7.37
CA ARG A 192 15.13 -11.88 6.29
C ARG A 192 14.91 -11.24 4.93
N PRO A 193 15.96 -10.85 4.20
CA PRO A 193 15.81 -10.33 2.84
C PRO A 193 15.40 -11.46 1.91
N VAL A 194 14.10 -11.60 1.67
CA VAL A 194 13.54 -12.62 0.76
C VAL A 194 13.91 -12.32 -0.70
N ILE A 195 14.13 -11.05 -1.04
CA ILE A 195 14.46 -10.60 -2.41
C ILE A 195 15.94 -10.16 -2.50
N SER A 196 16.86 -10.92 -1.92
CA SER A 196 18.29 -10.56 -1.91
C SER A 196 18.89 -10.57 -3.34
N GLY A 197 19.18 -9.38 -3.88
CA GLY A 197 20.10 -9.18 -5.01
C GLY A 197 19.60 -9.47 -6.43
N LYS A 198 18.32 -9.84 -6.63
CA LYS A 198 17.81 -10.32 -7.94
C LYS A 198 16.82 -9.41 -8.65
N VAL A 199 16.19 -8.46 -7.96
CA VAL A 199 15.42 -7.42 -8.65
C VAL A 199 16.43 -6.43 -9.26
N PRO A 200 16.32 -6.07 -10.56
CA PRO A 200 17.17 -5.06 -11.15
C PRO A 200 16.89 -3.73 -10.47
N LEU A 201 17.77 -3.39 -9.54
CA LEU A 201 17.69 -2.16 -8.78
C LEU A 201 18.26 -1.01 -9.64
N PRO A 202 17.54 0.06 -10.05
CA PRO A 202 18.16 1.32 -10.42
C PRO A 202 19.33 1.70 -9.50
N LYS A 203 20.39 2.26 -10.09
CA LYS A 203 21.70 2.41 -9.43
C LYS A 203 21.71 3.05 -8.02
N PRO A 204 20.82 3.97 -7.61
CA PRO A 204 20.88 4.55 -6.26
C PRO A 204 20.49 3.60 -5.12
N TRP A 205 19.82 2.46 -5.36
CA TRP A 205 19.29 1.60 -4.28
C TRP A 205 20.03 0.28 -4.07
N LYS A 206 21.07 -0.03 -4.84
CA LYS A 206 22.02 -1.13 -4.52
C LYS A 206 22.62 -1.01 -3.11
N ARG A 207 22.70 0.20 -2.56
CA ARG A 207 23.25 0.46 -1.21
C ARG A 207 22.27 0.26 -0.05
N MET A 208 20.95 0.35 -0.28
CA MET A 208 19.96 0.26 0.80
C MET A 208 19.64 -1.19 1.23
N TRP A 209 19.99 -2.17 0.38
CA TRP A 209 19.77 -3.60 0.62
C TRP A 209 20.87 -4.29 1.43
N ILE A 210 22.08 -3.72 1.50
CA ILE A 210 23.25 -4.38 2.11
C ILE A 210 23.32 -4.17 3.64
N TYR A 211 22.62 -3.17 4.19
CA TYR A 211 22.62 -2.92 5.62
C TYR A 211 21.22 -2.98 6.21
N GLY A 212 20.83 -4.20 6.60
CA GLY A 212 19.86 -4.45 7.66
C GLY A 212 20.32 -3.95 9.04
N ASN A 213 21.00 -2.80 9.10
CA ASN A 213 21.38 -2.07 10.30
C ASN A 213 21.12 -0.58 10.06
N CYS A 214 19.85 -0.19 10.17
CA CYS A 214 19.50 1.21 10.46
C CYS A 214 19.77 1.43 11.96
N THR A 215 21.04 1.49 12.36
CA THR A 215 21.41 2.03 13.66
C THR A 215 21.27 3.54 13.60
N THR A 216 20.36 4.03 14.43
CA THR A 216 20.08 5.45 14.68
C THR A 216 21.32 6.12 15.27
N SER A 217 22.20 6.69 14.46
CA SER A 217 23.19 7.68 14.93
C SER A 217 23.82 8.52 13.80
N ALA A 218 23.17 9.68 13.54
CA ALA A 218 23.74 11.01 13.22
C ALA A 218 24.55 11.25 11.92
N PRO A 219 24.77 12.53 11.49
CA PRO A 219 23.82 13.65 11.36
C PRO A 219 23.86 14.34 9.96
N ALA A 220 22.85 15.19 9.71
CA ALA A 220 22.84 16.41 8.89
C ALA A 220 23.39 16.39 7.44
N SER A 221 22.52 16.12 6.46
CA SER A 221 22.19 17.00 5.32
C SER A 221 21.29 16.24 4.33
N PRO A 222 20.25 16.85 3.73
CA PRO A 222 19.25 16.09 2.98
C PRO A 222 19.68 15.86 1.54
N PRO A 223 19.74 14.62 1.02
CA PRO A 223 19.57 14.41 -0.40
C PRO A 223 18.08 14.57 -0.70
N PHE A 224 17.82 15.54 -1.57
CA PHE A 224 16.53 15.94 -2.11
C PHE A 224 15.74 14.71 -2.61
N CYS A 225 14.72 14.32 -1.86
CA CYS A 225 13.75 13.30 -2.25
C CYS A 225 12.54 14.05 -2.84
N PRO A 226 12.30 14.04 -4.16
CA PRO A 226 11.11 14.68 -4.70
C PRO A 226 9.92 13.82 -4.31
N ARG A 227 9.20 14.20 -3.24
CA ARG A 227 7.92 13.59 -2.87
C ARG A 227 6.96 13.68 -4.05
N PRO A 228 6.46 12.57 -4.63
CA PRO A 228 5.25 12.63 -5.44
C PRO A 228 4.08 12.60 -4.45
N ALA A 229 3.42 13.75 -4.28
CA ALA A 229 2.13 13.82 -3.62
C ALA A 229 1.07 13.14 -4.50
N MET A 230 0.91 11.82 -4.37
CA MET A 230 -0.16 11.08 -5.06
C MET A 230 -1.25 10.74 -4.05
N ARG A 231 -2.10 11.73 -3.74
CA ARG A 231 -3.45 11.50 -3.16
C ARG A 231 -4.38 11.15 -4.32
N LEU A 232 -4.53 9.86 -4.60
CA LEU A 232 -5.61 9.38 -5.47
C LEU A 232 -6.92 9.42 -4.67
N TYR A 233 -7.72 10.48 -4.85
CA TYR A 233 -9.13 10.44 -4.54
C TYR A 233 -9.84 9.73 -5.70
N HIS A 234 -10.37 8.53 -5.47
CA HIS A 234 -11.44 8.00 -6.31
C HIS A 234 -12.75 8.68 -5.92
N LYS A 235 -13.36 9.39 -6.89
CA LYS A 235 -14.78 9.73 -6.86
C LYS A 235 -15.56 8.43 -7.07
N TRP A 236 -16.31 8.00 -6.06
CA TRP A 236 -17.42 7.07 -6.25
C TRP A 236 -18.72 7.86 -6.51
N PRO A 237 -19.67 7.30 -7.27
CA PRO A 237 -20.91 7.98 -7.62
C PRO A 237 -21.77 8.22 -6.37
N THR A 238 -22.45 9.37 -6.37
CA THR A 238 -23.52 9.74 -5.46
C THR A 238 -24.58 8.65 -5.39
N CYS A 239 -24.83 8.12 -4.19
CA CYS A 239 -26.07 7.42 -3.89
C CYS A 239 -27.24 8.41 -3.97
N ILE A 240 -28.28 8.02 -4.71
CA ILE A 240 -29.65 8.50 -4.53
C ILE A 240 -30.22 7.76 -3.31
#